data_AF-A0A840U611-F1
#
_entry.id   AF-A0A840U611-F1
#
_cell.length_a   1.000
_cell.length_b   1.000
_cell.length_c   1.000
_cell.angle_alpha   90.00
_cell.angle_beta   90.00
_cell.angle_gamma   90.00
#
_symmetry.space_group_name_H-M   'P 1'
#
loop_
_entity.id
_entity.type
_entity.pdbx_description
1 polymer ?
#
loop_
_entity_poly.entity_id
_entity_poly.type
_entity_poly.pdbx_seq_one_letter_code
_entity_poly.pdbx_strand_id
1 'polypeptide(L)'
;MELAVKVVGILVSLFALYKIIIEVVVSRSSKRRDEYEFSKQFISDLDNESIHRLTLEKGFLALTGKIYPVEEIKLLLSSKDPSSSINERSDAAGFVEFRPDENHYRWKGRFKSKFAQKHGVKWYYFWYFVTAFLGLIPVYIKGISALGELPMVAFSGSLLLIAIMCLIAVENFKAATKLMGKFGADA
;
A
#
# COMPACT_ATOMS: atom_id res chain seq x y z
N MET A 1 -46.37 4.88 -14.80
CA MET A 1 -45.20 5.79 -14.87
C MET A 1 -44.04 5.32 -14.00
N GLU A 2 -44.24 5.00 -12.72
CA GLU A 2 -43.16 4.54 -11.82
C GLU A 2 -42.32 3.37 -12.35
N LEU A 3 -42.97 2.36 -12.95
CA LEU A 3 -42.29 1.15 -13.40
C LEU A 3 -41.36 1.44 -14.60
N ALA A 4 -41.77 2.33 -15.51
CA ALA A 4 -40.94 2.78 -16.63
C ALA A 4 -39.73 3.59 -16.15
N VAL A 5 -39.90 4.46 -15.15
CA VAL A 5 -38.80 5.24 -14.55
C VAL A 5 -37.78 4.32 -13.86
N LYS A 6 -38.23 3.28 -13.14
CA LYS A 6 -37.35 2.28 -12.52
C LYS A 6 -36.54 1.51 -13.56
N VAL A 7 -37.17 1.07 -14.65
CA VAL A 7 -36.49 0.34 -15.73
C VAL A 7 -35.46 1.22 -16.44
N VAL A 8 -35.80 2.46 -16.77
CA VAL A 8 -34.87 3.43 -17.38
C VAL A 8 -33.70 3.73 -16.43
N GLY A 9 -33.97 3.92 -15.13
CA GLY A 9 -32.93 4.13 -14.13
C GLY A 9 -31.95 2.96 -14.03
N ILE A 10 -32.43 1.72 -14.05
CA ILE A 10 -31.59 0.52 -14.06
C ILE A 10 -30.71 0.46 -15.31
N LEU A 11 -31.27 0.74 -16.49
CA LEU A 11 -30.53 0.72 -17.75
C LEU A 11 -29.44 1.80 -17.80
N VAL A 12 -29.72 3.01 -17.32
CA VAL A 12 -28.73 4.10 -17.26
C VAL A 12 -27.61 3.75 -16.27
N SER A 13 -27.95 3.15 -15.14
CA SER A 13 -26.98 2.72 -14.12
C SER A 13 -26.06 1.62 -14.64
N LEU A 14 -26.61 0.62 -15.32
CA LEU A 14 -25.85 -0.45 -15.97
C LEU A 14 -24.94 0.08 -17.08
N PHE A 15 -25.42 1.04 -17.88
CA PHE A 15 -24.62 1.65 -18.93
C PHE A 15 -23.46 2.49 -18.37
N ALA A 16 -23.70 3.26 -17.30
CA ALA A 16 -22.66 4.00 -16.62
C ALA A 16 -21.59 3.06 -16.02
N LEU A 17 -22.03 1.96 -15.40
CA LEU A 17 -21.12 0.96 -14.85
C LEU A 17 -20.32 0.24 -15.96
N TYR A 18 -20.97 -0.12 -17.06
CA TYR A 18 -20.32 -0.71 -18.24
C TYR A 18 -19.25 0.24 -18.82
N LYS A 19 -19.56 1.53 -18.96
CA LYS A 19 -18.61 2.53 -19.45
C LYS A 19 -17.39 2.62 -18.55
N ILE A 20 -17.59 2.72 -17.23
CA ILE A 20 -16.49 2.76 -16.25
C ILE A 20 -15.65 1.49 -16.34
N ILE A 21 -16.28 0.31 -16.43
CA ILE A 21 -15.56 -0.97 -16.55
C ILE A 21 -14.72 -1.01 -17.84
N ILE A 22 -15.30 -0.67 -19.00
CA ILE A 22 -14.57 -0.68 -20.28
C ILE A 22 -13.45 0.33 -20.29
N GLU A 23 -13.67 1.55 -19.78
CA GLU A 23 -12.63 2.58 -19.71
C GLU A 23 -11.47 2.13 -18.80
N VAL A 24 -11.79 1.50 -17.67
CA VAL A 24 -10.78 0.90 -16.77
C VAL A 24 -10.08 -0.30 -17.41
N VAL A 25 -10.76 -1.13 -18.21
CA VAL A 25 -10.19 -2.35 -18.81
C VAL A 25 -9.36 -2.03 -20.06
N VAL A 26 -9.84 -1.17 -20.96
CA VAL A 26 -9.16 -0.79 -22.21
C VAL A 26 -7.96 0.10 -21.93
N SER A 27 -8.08 1.06 -21.00
CA SER A 27 -6.93 1.89 -20.59
C SER A 27 -5.79 1.06 -20.00
N ARG A 28 -6.07 -0.11 -19.39
CA ARG A 28 -5.01 -0.98 -18.83
C ARG A 28 -4.09 -1.59 -19.89
N SER A 29 -4.57 -1.87 -21.10
CA SER A 29 -3.74 -2.55 -22.12
C SER A 29 -2.74 -1.60 -22.79
N SER A 30 -3.18 -0.42 -23.24
CA SER A 30 -2.28 0.60 -23.78
C SER A 30 -1.29 1.10 -22.73
N LYS A 31 -1.78 1.35 -21.51
CA LYS A 31 -0.96 1.76 -20.37
C LYS A 31 0.16 0.78 -20.05
N ARG A 32 -0.07 -0.54 -20.18
CA ARG A 32 0.97 -1.57 -19.95
C ARG A 32 2.12 -1.51 -20.96
N ARG A 33 1.83 -1.21 -22.23
CA ARG A 33 2.89 -1.07 -23.25
C ARG A 33 3.72 0.18 -23.02
N ASP A 34 3.06 1.28 -22.69
CA ASP A 34 3.73 2.54 -22.39
C ASP A 34 4.54 2.44 -21.09
N GLU A 35 4.03 1.76 -20.07
CA GLU A 35 4.75 1.42 -18.83
C GLU A 35 6.01 0.59 -19.13
N TYR A 36 5.93 -0.38 -20.03
CA TYR A 36 7.07 -1.20 -20.43
C TYR A 36 8.15 -0.40 -21.17
N GLU A 37 7.77 0.37 -22.20
CA GLU A 37 8.73 1.19 -22.96
C GLU A 37 9.40 2.24 -22.06
N PHE A 38 8.62 2.89 -21.18
CA PHE A 38 9.17 3.79 -20.17
C PHE A 38 10.15 3.08 -19.23
N SER A 39 9.76 1.91 -18.70
CA SER A 39 10.62 1.13 -17.80
C SER A 39 11.93 0.74 -18.49
N LYS A 40 11.85 0.28 -19.74
CA LYS A 40 13.03 -0.10 -20.53
C LYS A 40 13.98 1.08 -20.74
N GLN A 41 13.45 2.25 -21.11
CA GLN A 41 14.24 3.47 -21.25
C GLN A 41 14.87 3.88 -19.91
N PHE A 42 14.08 3.88 -18.84
CA PHE A 42 14.54 4.24 -17.50
C PHE A 42 15.68 3.35 -17.01
N ILE A 43 15.59 2.03 -17.23
CA ILE A 43 16.66 1.10 -16.87
C ILE A 43 17.94 1.38 -17.68
N SER A 44 17.81 1.68 -18.97
CA SER A 44 18.96 2.10 -19.79
C SER A 44 19.58 3.42 -19.30
N ASP A 45 18.75 4.34 -18.81
CA ASP A 45 19.19 5.64 -18.29
C ASP A 45 19.91 5.49 -16.95
N LEU A 46 19.55 4.49 -16.13
CA LEU A 46 20.13 4.25 -14.80
C LEU A 46 21.63 3.90 -14.86
N ASP A 47 22.07 3.27 -15.94
CA ASP A 47 23.46 2.88 -16.21
C ASP A 47 24.27 4.01 -16.86
N ASN A 48 23.63 5.11 -17.24
CA ASN A 48 24.28 6.24 -17.91
C ASN A 48 24.73 7.31 -16.90
N GLU A 49 26.03 7.38 -16.64
CA GLU A 49 26.64 8.35 -15.71
C GLU A 49 26.45 9.82 -16.14
N SER A 50 26.13 10.09 -17.40
CA SER A 50 25.87 11.47 -17.88
C SER A 50 24.49 12.00 -17.48
N ILE A 51 23.58 11.12 -17.04
CA ILE A 51 22.23 11.52 -16.66
C ILE A 51 22.23 12.04 -15.23
N HIS A 52 21.68 13.24 -15.06
CA HIS A 52 21.61 13.88 -13.75
C HIS A 52 20.73 13.08 -12.78
N ARG A 53 21.16 12.95 -11.52
CA ARG A 53 20.46 12.19 -10.46
C ARG A 53 18.97 12.53 -10.34
N LEU A 54 18.63 13.82 -10.37
CA LEU A 54 17.23 14.28 -10.31
C LEU A 54 16.36 13.68 -11.43
N THR A 55 16.91 13.47 -12.64
CA THR A 55 16.18 12.85 -13.75
C THR A 55 15.87 11.39 -13.44
N LEU A 56 16.82 10.66 -12.87
CA LEU A 56 16.63 9.27 -12.45
C LEU A 56 15.59 9.17 -11.32
N GLU A 57 15.67 10.04 -10.31
CA GLU A 57 14.70 10.06 -9.20
C GLU A 57 13.27 10.35 -9.70
N LYS A 58 13.12 11.29 -10.64
CA LYS A 58 11.82 11.59 -11.28
C LYS A 58 11.34 10.47 -12.20
N GLY A 59 12.24 9.79 -12.90
CA GLY A 59 11.92 8.61 -13.70
C GLY A 59 11.34 7.50 -12.83
N PHE A 60 11.96 7.23 -11.70
CA PHE A 60 11.47 6.23 -10.75
C PHE A 60 10.18 6.65 -10.04
N LEU A 61 9.99 7.95 -9.77
CA LEU A 61 8.73 8.51 -9.31
C LEU A 61 7.60 8.27 -10.32
N ALA A 62 7.86 8.44 -11.63
CA ALA A 62 6.87 8.18 -12.66
C ALA A 62 6.44 6.69 -12.70
N LEU A 63 7.35 5.78 -12.37
CA LEU A 63 7.08 4.34 -12.29
C LEU A 63 6.33 3.92 -11.03
N THR A 64 6.75 4.44 -9.86
CA THR A 64 6.33 3.90 -8.56
C THR A 64 5.40 4.82 -7.77
N GLY A 65 5.24 6.07 -8.20
CA GLY A 65 4.52 7.10 -7.47
C GLY A 65 5.23 7.59 -6.20
N LYS A 66 6.48 7.16 -5.95
CA LYS A 66 7.29 7.53 -4.79
C LYS A 66 8.69 7.98 -5.19
N ILE A 67 9.22 8.96 -4.47
CA ILE A 67 10.59 9.48 -4.68
C ILE A 67 11.54 8.64 -3.84
N TYR A 68 12.61 8.16 -4.46
CA TYR A 68 13.69 7.41 -3.82
C TYR A 68 15.05 7.95 -4.31
N PRO A 69 16.09 7.99 -3.47
CA PRO A 69 17.46 8.29 -3.89
C PRO A 69 17.96 7.26 -4.91
N VAL A 70 18.85 7.69 -5.82
CA VAL A 70 19.43 6.83 -6.87
C VAL A 70 20.10 5.58 -6.30
N GLU A 71 20.78 5.68 -5.16
CA GLU A 71 21.43 4.55 -4.49
C GLU A 71 20.40 3.51 -4.04
N GLU A 72 19.29 3.96 -3.46
CA GLU A 72 18.18 3.11 -3.02
C GLU A 72 17.52 2.40 -4.22
N ILE A 73 17.34 3.12 -5.32
CA ILE A 73 16.79 2.58 -6.57
C ILE A 73 17.68 1.44 -7.09
N LYS A 74 18.99 1.69 -7.20
CA LYS A 74 19.96 0.68 -7.68
C LYS A 74 19.95 -0.57 -6.78
N LEU A 75 19.89 -0.38 -5.46
CA LEU A 75 19.82 -1.50 -4.51
C LEU A 75 18.54 -2.34 -4.67
N LEU A 76 17.38 -1.70 -4.81
CA LEU A 76 16.11 -2.42 -4.98
C LEU A 76 16.09 -3.20 -6.30
N LEU A 77 16.62 -2.60 -7.37
CA LEU A 77 16.68 -3.19 -8.70
C LEU A 77 17.73 -4.31 -8.82
N SER A 78 18.75 -4.34 -7.95
CA SER A 78 19.75 -5.41 -7.95
C SER A 78 19.26 -6.72 -7.33
N SER A 79 18.05 -6.76 -6.76
CA SER A 79 17.49 -7.98 -6.20
C SER A 79 17.03 -8.96 -7.27
N LYS A 80 16.95 -10.25 -6.90
CA LYS A 80 16.44 -11.32 -7.77
C LYS A 80 15.00 -11.07 -8.25
N ASP A 81 14.21 -10.35 -7.46
CA ASP A 81 12.84 -9.95 -7.79
C ASP A 81 12.63 -8.45 -7.48
N PRO A 82 12.99 -7.56 -8.42
CA PRO A 82 12.90 -6.11 -8.24
C PRO A 82 11.48 -5.62 -7.95
N SER A 83 10.49 -6.19 -8.63
CA SER A 83 9.08 -5.81 -8.46
C SER A 83 8.60 -6.10 -7.04
N SER A 84 8.93 -7.28 -6.49
CA SER A 84 8.64 -7.60 -5.09
C SER A 84 9.37 -6.67 -4.13
N SER A 85 10.66 -6.40 -4.35
CA SER A 85 11.47 -5.56 -3.47
C SER A 85 10.96 -4.11 -3.42
N ILE A 86 10.55 -3.55 -4.57
CA ILE A 86 9.96 -2.20 -4.65
C ILE A 86 8.63 -2.13 -3.87
N ASN A 87 7.77 -3.13 -4.02
CA ASN A 87 6.50 -3.20 -3.29
C ASN A 87 6.72 -3.37 -1.79
N GLU A 88 7.60 -4.29 -1.39
CA GLU A 88 7.95 -4.47 0.03
C GLU A 88 8.51 -3.19 0.64
N ARG A 89 9.35 -2.46 -0.10
CA ARG A 89 9.87 -1.16 0.33
C ARG A 89 8.78 -0.10 0.45
N SER A 90 7.85 -0.06 -0.50
CA SER A 90 6.70 0.83 -0.48
C SER A 90 5.86 0.63 0.78
N ASP A 91 5.58 -0.63 1.13
CA ASP A 91 4.77 -1.02 2.29
C ASP A 91 5.54 -0.80 3.61
N ALA A 92 6.85 -1.05 3.59
CA ALA A 92 7.73 -0.91 4.75
C ALA A 92 8.07 0.54 5.14
N ALA A 93 7.64 1.56 4.38
CA ALA A 93 8.07 2.95 4.54
C ALA A 93 7.88 3.54 5.95
N GLY A 94 6.89 3.05 6.70
CA GLY A 94 6.65 3.46 8.10
C GLY A 94 7.60 2.83 9.13
N PHE A 95 8.33 1.78 8.75
CA PHE A 95 9.07 0.90 9.66
C PHE A 95 10.58 0.91 9.42
N VAL A 96 11.01 1.21 8.21
CA VAL A 96 12.42 1.21 7.82
C VAL A 96 12.85 2.58 7.26
N GLU A 97 14.15 2.82 7.29
CA GLU A 97 14.80 3.97 6.68
C GLU A 97 16.01 3.48 5.88
N PHE A 98 16.19 4.03 4.68
CA PHE A 98 17.38 3.78 3.87
C PHE A 98 18.52 4.68 4.34
N ARG A 99 19.75 4.14 4.40
CA ARG A 99 20.97 4.89 4.70
C ARG A 99 21.83 4.95 3.44
N PRO A 100 21.84 6.10 2.72
CA PRO A 100 22.61 6.24 1.48
C PRO A 100 24.09 5.94 1.64
N ASP A 101 24.69 6.35 2.75
CA ASP A 101 26.13 6.17 3.03
C ASP A 101 26.54 4.71 3.17
N GLU A 102 25.61 3.86 3.61
CA GLU A 102 25.89 2.48 3.97
C GLU A 102 25.24 1.47 3.01
N ASN A 103 24.47 1.98 2.03
CA ASN A 103 23.71 1.24 1.03
C ASN A 103 22.87 0.08 1.59
N HIS A 104 22.26 0.29 2.76
CA HIS A 104 21.40 -0.70 3.42
C HIS A 104 20.24 -0.04 4.18
N TYR A 105 19.28 -0.88 4.59
CA TYR A 105 18.14 -0.45 5.38
C TYR A 105 18.36 -0.65 6.87
N ARG A 106 17.80 0.27 7.66
CA ARG A 106 17.75 0.17 9.12
C ARG A 106 16.33 0.31 9.62
N TRP A 107 16.06 -0.30 10.77
CA TRP A 107 14.79 -0.09 11.47
C TRP A 107 14.65 1.36 11.96
N LYS A 108 13.46 1.92 11.77
CA LYS A 108 13.13 3.31 12.12
C LYS A 108 12.51 3.41 13.51
N GLY A 109 12.90 4.45 14.26
CA GLY A 109 12.28 4.84 15.53
C GLY A 109 12.20 3.70 16.55
N ARG A 110 10.99 3.43 17.06
CA ARG A 110 10.73 2.39 18.08
C ARG A 110 11.08 0.96 17.65
N PHE A 111 11.18 0.71 16.34
CA PHE A 111 11.49 -0.61 15.80
C PHE A 111 12.99 -0.91 15.77
N LYS A 112 13.85 0.01 16.23
CA LYS A 112 15.28 -0.27 16.46
C LYS A 112 15.53 -1.35 17.51
N SER A 113 14.60 -1.52 18.46
CA SER A 113 14.70 -2.56 19.48
C SER A 113 14.31 -3.93 18.92
N LYS A 114 15.15 -4.95 19.16
CA LYS A 114 14.87 -6.36 18.81
C LYS A 114 13.55 -6.87 19.42
N PHE A 115 13.18 -6.35 20.60
CA PHE A 115 11.91 -6.70 21.24
C PHE A 115 10.72 -6.18 20.42
N ALA A 116 10.75 -4.92 19.99
CA ALA A 116 9.72 -4.32 19.16
C ALA A 116 9.61 -5.03 17.80
N GLN A 117 10.74 -5.51 17.25
CA GLN A 117 10.74 -6.28 16.02
C GLN A 117 10.04 -7.64 16.18
N LYS A 118 10.43 -8.39 17.22
CA LYS A 118 9.90 -9.73 17.49
C LYS A 118 8.41 -9.73 17.87
N HIS A 119 7.95 -8.69 18.55
CA HIS A 119 6.57 -8.59 19.04
C HIS A 119 5.67 -7.67 18.20
N GLY A 120 6.20 -6.99 17.19
CA GLY A 120 5.46 -6.01 16.38
C GLY A 120 4.19 -6.58 15.74
N VAL A 121 4.28 -7.75 15.10
CA VAL A 121 3.11 -8.44 14.51
C VAL A 121 2.06 -8.76 15.58
N LYS A 122 2.48 -9.32 16.72
CA LYS A 122 1.58 -9.69 17.82
C LYS A 122 0.90 -8.45 18.40
N TRP A 123 1.62 -7.34 18.51
CA TRP A 123 1.10 -6.08 19.01
C TRP A 123 -0.01 -5.52 18.12
N TYR A 124 0.17 -5.51 16.80
CA TYR A 124 -0.87 -5.04 15.88
C TYR A 124 -2.07 -5.98 15.81
N TYR A 125 -1.86 -7.31 15.88
CA TYR A 125 -2.99 -8.25 15.98
C TYR A 125 -3.78 -8.10 17.29
N PHE A 126 -3.09 -7.84 18.40
CA PHE A 126 -3.74 -7.57 19.68
C PHE A 126 -4.67 -6.35 19.57
N TRP A 127 -4.17 -5.24 19.02
CA TRP A 127 -4.99 -4.04 18.83
C TRP A 127 -6.11 -4.23 17.81
N TYR A 128 -5.88 -4.98 16.73
CA TYR A 128 -6.94 -5.40 15.81
C TYR A 128 -8.07 -6.12 16.54
N PHE A 129 -7.73 -7.12 17.37
CA PHE A 129 -8.74 -7.90 18.11
C PHE A 129 -9.53 -7.00 19.06
N VAL A 130 -8.85 -6.15 19.83
CA VAL A 130 -9.47 -5.23 20.77
C VAL A 130 -10.42 -4.26 20.06
N THR A 131 -9.98 -3.59 18.99
CA THR A 131 -10.79 -2.58 18.30
C THR A 131 -11.91 -3.20 17.48
N ALA A 132 -11.69 -4.35 16.84
CA ALA A 132 -12.74 -5.09 16.15
C ALA A 132 -13.82 -5.56 17.14
N PHE A 133 -13.41 -6.12 18.28
CA PHE A 133 -14.34 -6.56 19.31
C PHE A 133 -15.16 -5.38 19.83
N LEU A 134 -14.52 -4.28 20.25
CA LEU A 134 -15.19 -3.08 20.74
C LEU A 134 -16.13 -2.45 19.70
N GLY A 135 -15.73 -2.44 18.43
CA GLY A 135 -16.54 -1.93 17.33
C GLY A 135 -17.80 -2.75 17.04
N LEU A 136 -17.80 -4.04 17.38
CA LEU A 136 -18.94 -4.94 17.17
C LEU A 136 -19.90 -5.02 18.37
N ILE A 137 -19.51 -4.54 19.56
CA ILE A 137 -20.34 -4.57 20.77
C ILE A 137 -21.75 -4.00 20.54
N PRO A 138 -21.93 -2.81 19.91
CA PRO A 138 -23.26 -2.23 19.72
C PRO A 138 -24.18 -3.11 18.87
N VAL A 139 -23.62 -3.72 17.83
CA VAL A 139 -24.35 -4.64 16.94
C VAL A 139 -24.71 -5.93 17.69
N TYR A 140 -23.84 -6.42 18.56
CA TYR A 140 -24.10 -7.62 19.36
C TYR A 140 -25.23 -7.40 20.38
N ILE A 141 -25.27 -6.24 21.04
CA ILE A 141 -26.26 -5.94 22.09
C ILE A 141 -27.62 -5.52 21.51
N LYS A 142 -27.63 -4.60 20.53
CA LYS A 142 -28.85 -3.98 19.99
C LYS A 142 -29.27 -4.56 18.63
N GLY A 143 -28.48 -5.46 18.04
CA GLY A 143 -28.73 -5.98 16.69
C GLY A 143 -28.65 -4.87 15.63
N ILE A 144 -29.37 -5.05 14.51
CA ILE A 144 -29.39 -4.11 13.39
C ILE A 144 -29.99 -2.74 13.79
N SER A 145 -30.79 -2.70 14.87
CA SER A 145 -31.35 -1.45 15.40
C SER A 145 -30.28 -0.45 15.87
N ALA A 146 -29.06 -0.94 16.19
CA ALA A 146 -27.91 -0.10 16.49
C ALA A 146 -27.53 0.85 15.35
N LEU A 147 -27.85 0.48 14.10
CA LEU A 147 -27.55 1.28 12.92
C LEU A 147 -28.46 2.52 12.76
N GLY A 148 -29.53 2.61 13.55
CA GLY A 148 -30.42 3.79 13.57
C GLY A 148 -29.88 4.95 14.41
N GLU A 149 -28.91 4.70 15.30
CA GLU A 149 -28.34 5.72 16.18
C GLU A 149 -27.00 6.23 15.61
N LEU A 150 -27.01 7.44 15.03
CA LEU A 150 -25.80 8.05 14.43
C LEU A 150 -24.54 8.01 15.31
N PRO A 151 -24.59 8.31 16.64
CA PRO A 151 -23.40 8.23 17.48
C PRO A 151 -22.82 6.81 17.58
N MET A 152 -23.69 5.78 17.64
CA MET A 152 -23.28 4.38 17.73
C MET A 152 -22.67 3.88 16.43
N VAL A 153 -23.21 4.31 15.29
CA VAL A 153 -22.64 4.02 13.96
C VAL A 153 -21.27 4.67 13.83
N ALA A 154 -21.14 5.95 14.21
CA ALA A 154 -19.87 6.66 14.13
C ALA A 154 -18.79 6.01 15.01
N PHE A 155 -19.14 5.66 16.25
CA PHE A 155 -18.24 4.97 17.17
C PHE A 155 -17.81 3.60 16.61
N SER A 156 -18.76 2.74 16.25
CA SER A 156 -18.50 1.39 15.72
C SER A 156 -17.68 1.44 14.43
N GLY A 157 -18.07 2.31 13.51
CA GLY A 157 -17.38 2.49 12.22
C GLY A 157 -15.94 2.96 12.40
N SER A 158 -15.69 3.90 13.31
CA SER A 158 -14.33 4.38 13.57
C SER A 158 -13.42 3.30 14.16
N LEU A 159 -13.93 2.47 15.08
CA LEU A 159 -13.18 1.35 15.65
C LEU A 159 -12.90 0.24 14.65
N LEU A 160 -13.88 -0.08 13.79
CA LEU A 160 -13.67 -1.03 12.70
C LEU A 160 -12.67 -0.52 11.67
N LEU A 161 -12.67 0.78 11.37
CA LEU A 161 -11.66 1.40 10.51
C LEU A 161 -10.27 1.29 11.15
N ILE A 162 -10.14 1.55 12.45
CA ILE A 162 -8.88 1.35 13.18
C ILE A 162 -8.46 -0.13 13.13
N ALA A 163 -9.38 -1.08 13.27
CA ALA A 163 -9.09 -2.50 13.14
C ALA A 163 -8.52 -2.86 11.75
N ILE A 164 -9.11 -2.33 10.68
CA ILE A 164 -8.59 -2.50 9.31
C ILE A 164 -7.18 -1.91 9.20
N MET A 165 -6.95 -0.71 9.74
CA MET A 165 -5.63 -0.08 9.75
C MET A 165 -4.59 -0.91 10.52
N CYS A 166 -4.98 -1.60 11.60
CA CYS A 166 -4.11 -2.53 12.30
C CYS A 166 -3.73 -3.73 11.43
N LEU A 167 -4.65 -4.30 10.64
CA LEU A 167 -4.33 -5.38 9.70
C LEU A 167 -3.37 -4.92 8.58
N ILE A 168 -3.60 -3.73 8.03
CA ILE A 168 -2.68 -3.13 7.06
C ILE A 168 -1.29 -2.95 7.68
N ALA A 169 -1.23 -2.46 8.93
CA ALA A 169 0.03 -2.33 9.64
C ALA A 169 0.74 -3.67 9.87
N VAL A 170 0.01 -4.78 10.06
CA VAL A 170 0.60 -6.13 10.12
C VAL A 170 1.26 -6.50 8.81
N GLU A 171 0.57 -6.36 7.68
CA GLU A 171 1.12 -6.72 6.37
C GLU A 171 2.32 -5.84 6.00
N ASN A 172 2.22 -4.54 6.27
CA ASN A 172 3.34 -3.61 6.08
C ASN A 172 4.55 -3.95 6.97
N PHE A 173 4.31 -4.41 8.21
CA PHE A 173 5.38 -4.84 9.10
C PHE A 173 6.04 -6.16 8.66
N LYS A 174 5.26 -7.10 8.11
CA LYS A 174 5.79 -8.32 7.49
C LYS A 174 6.62 -7.98 6.25
N ALA A 175 6.15 -7.06 5.41
CA ALA A 175 6.90 -6.54 4.27
C ALA A 175 8.22 -5.90 4.70
N ALA A 176 8.20 -5.09 5.78
CA ALA A 176 9.42 -4.54 6.37
C ALA A 176 10.39 -5.63 6.83
N THR A 177 9.89 -6.70 7.45
CA THR A 177 10.73 -7.83 7.90
C THR A 177 11.36 -8.56 6.71
N LYS A 178 10.60 -8.78 5.63
CA LYS A 178 11.12 -9.39 4.38
C LYS A 178 12.18 -8.52 3.73
N LEU A 179 11.92 -7.23 3.60
CA LEU A 179 12.86 -6.26 3.03
C LEU A 179 14.15 -6.20 3.86
N MET A 180 14.04 -6.14 5.18
CA MET A 180 15.19 -6.16 6.09
C MET A 180 15.98 -7.47 6.00
N GLY A 181 15.34 -8.60 5.71
CA GLY A 181 16.04 -9.86 5.44
C GLY A 181 16.78 -9.89 4.09
N LYS A 182 16.43 -9.01 3.14
CA LYS A 182 17.10 -8.90 1.84
C LYS A 182 18.21 -7.84 1.83
N PHE A 183 18.01 -6.74 2.55
CA PHE A 183 18.82 -5.53 2.41
C PHE A 183 19.12 -4.82 3.75
N GLY A 184 18.85 -5.47 4.87
CA GLY A 184 19.14 -4.92 6.20
C GLY A 184 20.63 -4.96 6.52
N ALA A 185 21.07 -4.09 7.43
CA ALA A 185 22.45 -4.11 7.95
C ALA A 185 22.85 -5.46 8.59
N ASP A 186 21.86 -6.17 9.14
CA ASP A 186 22.00 -7.45 9.84
C ASP A 186 21.69 -8.67 8.95
N ALA A 187 21.48 -8.46 7.63
CA ALA A 187 21.09 -9.50 6.66
C ALA A 187 22.28 -10.31 6.15
#